data_AF-A0A1I2Q607-F1
#
_entry.id   AF-A0A1I2Q607-F1
#
_cell.length_a   1.000
_cell.length_b   1.000
_cell.length_c   1.000
_cell.angle_alpha   90.00
_cell.angle_beta   90.00
_cell.angle_gamma   90.00
#
_symmetry.space_group_name_H-M   'P 1'
#
loop_
_entity.id
_entity.type
_entity.pdbx_description
1 polymer ?
#
loop_
_entity_poly.entity_id
_entity_poly.type
_entity_poly.pdbx_seq_one_letter_code
_entity_poly.pdbx_strand_id
1 'polypeptide(L)'
;MYKDEFENVSNAAKTKVNFLKSNFCGYLLHSVLAGMYIGFGILLIFTIGGMLNGSPATKVVMGASFGVALSLVVIGGAELFTGNNLVMSAGLFNKKLN
;
A
#
# COMPACT_ATOMS: atom_id res chain seq x y z
N MET A 1 -13.27 -10.07 -19.09
CA MET A 1 -13.34 -8.74 -18.45
C MET A 1 -12.12 -8.46 -17.59
N TYR A 2 -11.66 -9.37 -16.72
CA TYR A 2 -10.53 -9.12 -15.80
C TYR A 2 -9.17 -9.71 -16.21
N LYS A 3 -9.05 -10.22 -17.45
CA LYS A 3 -7.85 -10.99 -17.85
C LYS A 3 -6.62 -10.09 -17.93
N ASP A 4 -6.77 -8.91 -18.50
CA ASP A 4 -5.67 -7.97 -18.72
C ASP A 4 -5.22 -7.33 -17.40
N GLU A 5 -6.15 -7.02 -16.52
CA GLU A 5 -5.88 -6.50 -15.18
C GLU A 5 -5.17 -7.54 -14.31
N PHE A 6 -5.64 -8.79 -14.34
CA PHE A 6 -4.99 -9.87 -13.61
C PHE A 6 -3.57 -10.12 -14.13
N GLU A 7 -3.39 -10.09 -15.45
CA GLU A 7 -2.07 -10.22 -16.08
C GLU A 7 -1.13 -9.07 -15.68
N ASN A 8 -1.62 -7.84 -15.62
CA ASN A 8 -0.84 -6.67 -15.16
C ASN A 8 -0.41 -6.81 -13.70
N VAL A 9 -1.31 -7.24 -12.81
CA VAL A 9 -1.00 -7.48 -11.39
C VAL A 9 0.02 -8.62 -11.24
N SER A 10 -0.14 -9.72 -11.97
CA SER A 10 0.82 -10.83 -11.95
C SER A 10 2.20 -10.43 -12.48
N ASN A 11 2.26 -9.58 -13.51
CA ASN A 11 3.53 -9.06 -14.05
C ASN A 11 4.20 -8.09 -13.07
N ALA A 12 3.43 -7.27 -12.35
CA ALA A 12 3.97 -6.42 -11.28
C ALA A 12 4.67 -7.24 -10.18
N ALA A 13 4.17 -8.45 -9.89
CA ALA A 13 4.81 -9.37 -8.93
C ALA A 13 6.23 -9.74 -9.37
N LYS A 14 6.42 -10.08 -10.64
CA LYS A 14 7.75 -10.39 -11.21
C LYS A 14 8.69 -9.19 -11.10
N THR A 15 8.22 -7.98 -11.40
CA THR A 15 8.99 -6.75 -11.27
C THR A 15 9.43 -6.51 -9.83
N LYS A 16 8.52 -6.67 -8.86
CA LYS A 16 8.83 -6.51 -7.43
C LYS A 16 9.85 -7.52 -6.91
N VAL A 17 9.74 -8.79 -7.31
CA VAL A 17 10.74 -9.82 -6.95
C VAL A 17 12.10 -9.52 -7.59
N ASN A 18 12.12 -9.07 -8.84
CA ASN A 18 13.37 -8.65 -9.49
C ASN A 18 13.98 -7.42 -8.81
N PHE A 19 13.17 -6.45 -8.40
CA PHE A 19 13.63 -5.28 -7.66
C PHE A 19 14.24 -5.68 -6.31
N LEU A 20 13.60 -6.58 -5.56
CA LEU A 20 14.15 -7.12 -4.31
C LEU A 20 15.50 -7.83 -4.53
N LYS A 21 15.62 -8.66 -5.58
CA LYS A 21 16.85 -9.42 -5.88
C LYS A 21 18.00 -8.54 -6.38
N SER A 22 17.68 -7.52 -7.19
CA SER A 22 18.69 -6.63 -7.79
C SER A 22 19.14 -5.52 -6.84
N ASN A 23 18.23 -5.00 -6.01
CA ASN A 23 18.51 -3.91 -5.07
C ASN A 23 17.72 -4.08 -3.77
N PHE A 24 18.24 -4.93 -2.89
CA PHE A 24 17.65 -5.19 -1.58
C PHE A 24 17.51 -3.92 -0.73
N CYS A 25 18.55 -3.08 -0.68
CA CYS A 25 18.52 -1.84 0.10
C CYS A 25 17.48 -0.85 -0.42
N GLY A 26 17.34 -0.70 -1.75
CA GLY A 26 16.31 0.12 -2.37
C GLY A 26 14.90 -0.39 -2.07
N TYR A 27 14.70 -1.70 -2.13
CA TYR A 27 13.42 -2.32 -1.77
C TYR A 27 13.06 -2.08 -0.30
N LEU A 28 14.04 -2.20 0.60
CA LEU A 28 13.84 -1.94 2.02
C LEU A 28 13.50 -0.47 2.27
N LEU A 29 14.19 0.47 1.61
CA LEU A 29 13.89 1.89 1.73
C LEU A 29 12.48 2.23 1.24
N HIS A 30 12.04 1.68 0.10
CA HIS A 30 10.66 1.82 -0.37
C HIS A 30 9.63 1.17 0.57
N SER A 31 10.01 0.11 1.27
CA SER A 31 9.15 -0.54 2.27
C SER A 31 9.00 0.31 3.53
N VAL A 32 10.08 0.95 3.99
CA VAL A 32 10.06 1.92 5.09
C VAL A 32 9.25 3.15 4.70
N LEU A 33 9.41 3.65 3.47
CA LEU A 33 8.67 4.79 2.93
C LEU A 33 7.16 4.52 2.92
N ALA A 34 6.73 3.31 2.55
CA ALA A 34 5.32 2.91 2.62
C ALA A 34 4.80 2.99 4.07
N GLY A 35 5.59 2.50 5.04
CA GLY A 35 5.26 2.60 6.46
C GLY A 35 5.10 4.04 6.93
N MET A 36 6.00 4.94 6.52
CA MET A 36 5.92 6.37 6.85
C MET A 36 4.67 7.03 6.27
N TYR A 37 4.33 6.73 5.01
CA TYR A 37 3.12 7.27 4.37
C TYR A 37 1.84 6.83 5.08
N ILE A 38 1.74 5.56 5.46
CA ILE A 38 0.63 5.09 6.30
C ILE A 38 0.65 5.76 7.67
N GLY A 39 1.84 5.93 8.26
CA GLY A 39 2.04 6.63 9.53
C GLY A 39 1.51 8.07 9.52
N PHE A 40 1.73 8.81 8.44
CA PHE A 40 1.17 10.17 8.29
C PHE A 40 -0.36 10.18 8.28
N GLY A 41 -0.98 9.21 7.59
CA GLY A 41 -2.43 9.05 7.64
C GLY A 41 -2.94 8.71 9.04
N ILE A 42 -2.22 7.85 9.79
CA ILE A 42 -2.57 7.52 11.17
C ILE A 42 -2.48 8.75 12.08
N LEU A 43 -1.38 9.50 12.01
CA LEU A 43 -1.22 10.73 12.80
C LEU A 43 -2.37 11.71 12.52
N LEU A 44 -2.69 11.93 11.24
CA LEU A 44 -3.80 12.80 10.83
C LEU A 44 -5.13 12.38 11.46
N ILE A 45 -5.54 11.12 11.26
CA ILE A 45 -6.87 10.69 11.73
C ILE A 45 -6.92 10.61 13.26
N PHE A 46 -5.81 10.30 13.93
CA PHE A 46 -5.77 10.28 15.40
C PHE A 46 -5.86 11.70 15.97
N THR A 47 -5.22 12.69 15.35
CA THR A 47 -5.38 14.10 15.73
C THR A 47 -6.82 14.55 15.53
N ILE A 48 -7.43 14.27 14.37
CA ILE A 48 -8.84 14.58 14.10
C ILE A 48 -9.74 13.90 15.14
N GLY A 49 -9.50 12.61 15.41
CA GLY A 49 -10.27 11.84 16.38
C GLY A 49 -10.18 12.39 17.80
N GLY A 50 -8.99 12.84 18.21
CA GLY A 50 -8.78 13.50 19.50
C GLY A 50 -9.53 14.84 19.60
N MET A 51 -9.55 15.63 18.52
CA MET A 51 -10.26 16.92 18.49
C MET A 51 -11.78 16.78 18.47
N LEU A 52 -12.31 15.75 17.81
CA LEU A 52 -13.75 15.49 17.69
C LEU A 52 -14.31 14.62 18.82
N ASN A 53 -13.51 14.33 19.86
CA ASN A 53 -13.86 13.36 20.89
C ASN A 53 -15.27 13.61 21.48
N GLY A 54 -16.11 12.57 21.46
CA GLY A 54 -17.52 12.62 21.87
C GLY A 54 -18.52 12.93 20.74
N SER A 55 -18.08 13.34 19.55
CA SER A 55 -18.96 13.56 18.41
C SER A 55 -19.31 12.23 17.71
N PRO A 56 -20.58 11.98 17.34
CA PRO A 56 -20.97 10.81 16.55
C PRO A 56 -20.34 10.81 15.15
N ALA A 57 -19.91 11.98 14.66
CA ALA A 57 -19.25 12.11 13.35
C ALA A 57 -17.78 11.66 13.34
N THR A 58 -17.17 11.41 14.51
CA THR A 58 -15.71 11.17 14.65
C THR A 58 -15.19 10.11 13.68
N LYS A 59 -15.83 8.93 13.64
CA LYS A 59 -15.40 7.82 12.77
C LYS A 59 -15.57 8.11 11.29
N VAL A 60 -16.61 8.87 10.93
CA VAL A 60 -16.87 9.27 9.54
C VAL A 60 -15.77 10.22 9.06
N VAL A 61 -15.44 11.25 9.85
CA VAL A 61 -14.40 12.22 9.47
C VAL A 61 -13.02 11.58 9.45
N MET A 62 -12.70 10.71 10.42
CA MET A 62 -11.47 9.92 10.42
C MET A 62 -11.36 9.06 9.15
N GLY A 63 -12.42 8.32 8.80
CA GLY A 63 -12.42 7.47 7.61
C GLY A 63 -12.28 8.25 6.31
N ALA A 64 -13.01 9.37 6.17
CA ALA A 64 -12.94 10.25 5.01
C ALA A 64 -11.52 10.84 4.82
N SER A 65 -10.82 11.10 5.93
CA SER A 65 -9.47 11.69 5.90
C SER A 65 -8.36 10.65 5.68
N PHE A 66 -8.59 9.37 5.97
CA PHE A 66 -7.55 8.34 5.90
C PHE A 66 -7.10 8.02 4.46
N GLY A 67 -7.87 8.41 3.43
CA GLY A 67 -7.54 8.15 2.03
C GLY A 67 -6.14 8.62 1.62
N VAL A 68 -5.64 9.69 2.25
CA VAL A 68 -4.29 10.23 2.01
C VAL A 68 -3.18 9.19 2.22
N ALA A 69 -3.36 8.26 3.17
CA ALA A 69 -2.39 7.23 3.49
C ALA A 69 -2.06 6.37 2.27
N LEU A 70 -3.10 5.83 1.63
CA LEU A 70 -2.94 4.96 0.47
C LEU A 70 -2.62 5.75 -0.80
N SER A 71 -3.13 6.98 -0.94
CA SER A 71 -2.78 7.86 -2.06
C SER A 71 -1.27 8.13 -2.12
N LEU A 72 -0.64 8.40 -0.97
CA LEU A 72 0.82 8.60 -0.89
C LEU A 72 1.60 7.33 -1.28
N VAL A 73 1.15 6.15 -0.86
CA VAL A 73 1.78 4.87 -1.23
C VAL A 73 1.72 4.62 -2.74
N VAL A 74 0.55 4.80 -3.34
CA VAL A 74 0.33 4.48 -4.76
C VAL A 74 1.00 5.50 -5.67
N ILE A 75 0.85 6.79 -5.38
CA ILE A 75 1.40 7.88 -6.21
C ILE A 75 2.90 8.05 -5.95
N GLY A 76 3.33 7.96 -4.69
CA GLY A 76 4.73 8.06 -4.30
C GLY A 76 5.57 6.83 -4.64
N GLY A 77 4.95 5.73 -5.06
CA GLY A 77 5.65 4.55 -5.55
C GLY A 77 6.38 3.77 -4.44
N ALA A 78 5.68 3.46 -3.34
CA ALA A 78 6.26 2.74 -2.21
C ALA A 78 5.85 1.25 -2.16
N GLU A 79 6.65 0.43 -1.46
CA GLU A 79 6.42 -1.02 -1.35
C GLU A 79 5.60 -1.36 -0.11
N LEU A 80 4.27 -1.43 -0.26
CA LEU A 80 3.35 -1.74 0.84
C LEU A 80 3.06 -3.24 0.95
N PHE A 81 3.35 -3.80 2.13
CA PHE A 81 3.16 -5.23 2.42
C PHE A 81 1.74 -5.75 2.12
N THR A 82 0.70 -5.03 2.54
CA THR A 82 -0.69 -5.47 2.35
C THR A 82 -1.09 -5.51 0.87
N GLY A 83 -0.60 -4.57 0.05
CA GLY A 83 -0.76 -4.61 -1.40
C GLY A 83 0.04 -5.76 -2.04
N ASN A 84 1.25 -6.01 -1.53
CA ASN A 84 2.09 -7.10 -2.01
C ASN A 84 1.48 -8.49 -1.74
N ASN A 85 0.64 -8.67 -0.72
CA ASN A 85 -0.11 -9.94 -0.56
C ASN A 85 -0.95 -10.25 -1.80
N LEU A 86 -1.72 -9.28 -2.31
CA LEU A 86 -2.51 -9.47 -3.54
C LEU A 86 -1.61 -9.71 -4.75
N VAL A 87 -0.61 -8.84 -4.95
CA VAL A 87 0.27 -8.86 -6.12
C VAL A 87 1.06 -10.17 -6.19
N MET A 88 1.66 -10.61 -5.09
CA MET A 88 2.46 -11.84 -5.04
C MET A 88 1.59 -13.09 -5.20
N SER A 89 0.41 -13.14 -4.58
CA SER A 89 -0.53 -14.26 -4.79
C SER A 89 -0.98 -14.36 -6.24
N ALA A 90 -1.32 -13.24 -6.89
CA ALA A 90 -1.66 -13.22 -8.31
C ALA A 90 -0.48 -13.66 -9.19
N GLY A 91 0.75 -13.26 -8.86
CA GLY A 91 1.97 -13.73 -9.54
C GLY A 91 2.19 -15.24 -9.40
N LEU A 92 1.95 -15.80 -8.20
CA LEU A 92 2.09 -17.22 -7.92
C LEU A 92 1.05 -18.06 -8.68
N PHE A 93 -0.24 -17.68 -8.60
CA PHE A 93 -1.32 -18.41 -9.29
C PHE A 93 -1.21 -18.33 -10.81
N ASN A 94 -0.68 -17.24 -11.35
CA ASN A 94 -0.43 -17.06 -12.78
C ASN A 94 0.96 -17.57 -13.21
N LYS A 95 1.67 -18.31 -12.35
CA LYS A 95 3.00 -18.91 -12.62
C LYS A 95 4.05 -17.91 -13.15
N LYS A 96 3.96 -16.65 -12.72
CA LYS A 96 4.94 -15.60 -13.02
C LYS A 96 6.14 -15.61 -12.06
N LEU A 97 5.96 -16.26 -10.93
CA LEU A 97 6.95 -16.44 -9.86
C LEU A 97 7.21 -17.93 -9.68
N ASN A 98 8.46 -18.27 -9.33
CA ASN A 98 8.91 -19.63 -9.01
C ASN A 98 8.96 -19.82 -7.50
#